data_AF-A0A8T7MAD1-F1
#
_entry.id   AF-A0A8T7MAD1-F1
#
_cell.length_a   1.000
_cell.length_b   1.000
_cell.length_c   1.000
_cell.angle_alpha   90.00
_cell.angle_beta   90.00
_cell.angle_gamma   90.00
#
_symmetry.space_group_name_H-M   'P 1'
#
loop_
_entity.id
_entity.type
_entity.pdbx_description
1 polymer ?
#
loop_
_entity_poly.entity_id
_entity_poly.type
_entity_poly.pdbx_seq_one_letter_code
_entity_poly.pdbx_strand_id
1 'polypeptide(L)' 'MAIAKRPGAGSKVTSKELAEEEFIGGSGKPKKEARAKKVGFMVYFDPEVLERVDAEARRSGLSRSSWVQHTAIKALEE' A
#
# COMPACT_ATOMS: atom_id res chain seq x y z
N MET A 1 -38.27 -24.44 -8.87
CA MET A 1 -38.69 -23.20 -8.19
C MET A 1 -37.63 -22.82 -7.16
N ALA A 2 -37.33 -21.52 -7.10
CA ALA A 2 -36.57 -20.74 -6.11
C ALA A 2 -35.40 -21.41 -5.36
N ILE A 3 -34.17 -21.09 -5.79
CA ILE A 3 -32.95 -21.19 -4.97
C ILE A 3 -32.92 -19.91 -4.12
N ALA A 4 -33.38 -20.00 -2.87
CA ALA A 4 -33.48 -18.83 -2.00
C ALA A 4 -32.29 -18.73 -1.04
N LYS A 5 -31.42 -17.75 -1.34
CA LYS A 5 -30.74 -16.84 -0.42
C LYS A 5 -29.60 -17.37 0.46
N ARG A 6 -28.37 -17.10 0.03
CA ARG A 6 -27.20 -16.96 0.92
C ARG A 6 -27.30 -15.61 1.65
N PRO A 7 -27.38 -15.54 2.98
CA PRO A 7 -27.18 -14.28 3.67
C PRO A 7 -25.67 -13.97 3.68
N GLY A 8 -25.30 -12.89 3.00
CA GLY A 8 -23.95 -12.35 3.03
C GLY A 8 -23.54 -12.04 4.46
N ALA A 9 -22.36 -12.51 4.85
CA ALA A 9 -21.68 -12.13 6.07
C ALA A 9 -21.30 -10.64 5.97
N GLY A 10 -22.22 -9.77 6.39
CA GLY A 10 -21.91 -8.40 6.76
C GLY A 10 -21.53 -8.39 8.23
N SER A 11 -20.26 -8.65 8.53
CA SER A 11 -19.72 -8.37 9.87
C SER A 11 -19.71 -6.85 10.05
N LYS A 12 -20.80 -6.30 10.60
CA LYS A 12 -20.78 -4.98 11.22
C LYS A 12 -20.04 -5.16 12.53
N VAL A 13 -18.74 -4.92 12.51
CA VAL A 13 -17.94 -4.72 13.73
C VAL A 13 -18.59 -3.56 14.47
N THR A 14 -19.36 -3.90 15.50
CA THR A 14 -20.02 -2.94 16.38
C THR A 14 -18.94 -2.29 17.23
N SER A 15 -19.02 -0.96 17.39
CA SER A 15 -18.06 -0.09 18.10
C SER A 15 -17.73 -0.48 19.55
N LYS A 16 -18.40 -1.51 20.07
CA LYS A 16 -18.21 -2.09 21.41
C LYS A 16 -17.04 -3.09 21.46
N GLU A 17 -16.73 -3.79 20.38
CA GLU A 17 -15.59 -4.74 20.33
C GLU A 17 -14.23 -4.02 20.29
N LEU A 18 -14.18 -2.80 19.72
CA LEU A 18 -12.95 -1.98 19.70
C LEU A 18 -12.55 -1.46 21.10
N ALA A 19 -13.52 -1.25 21.99
CA ALA A 19 -13.26 -0.74 23.33
C ALA A 19 -12.71 -1.82 24.29
N GLU A 20 -12.97 -3.10 24.01
CA GLU A 20 -12.48 -4.22 24.81
C GLU A 20 -11.05 -4.64 24.40
N GLU A 21 -10.62 -4.37 23.16
CA GLU A 21 -9.22 -4.53 22.74
C GLU A 21 -8.28 -3.48 23.35
N GLU A 22 -8.78 -2.28 23.67
CA GLU A 22 -7.97 -1.22 24.30
C GLU A 22 -7.61 -1.54 25.77
N PHE A 23 -8.39 -2.37 26.46
CA PHE A 23 -8.15 -2.70 27.87
C PHE A 23 -7.09 -3.81 28.07
N ILE A 24 -6.89 -4.69 27.08
CA ILE A 24 -5.87 -5.77 27.12
C ILE A 24 -4.54 -5.30 26.49
N GLY A 25 -4.42 -4.03 26.09
CA GLY A 25 -3.22 -3.45 25.46
C GLY A 25 -2.08 -3.05 26.42
N GLY A 26 -2.05 -3.60 27.64
CA GLY A 26 -1.02 -3.37 28.64
C GLY A 26 0.33 -3.99 28.30
N SER A 27 0.99 -3.53 27.24
CA SER A 27 2.42 -3.70 27.02
C SER A 27 2.90 -2.62 26.07
N GLY A 28 3.78 -1.74 26.58
CA GLY A 28 4.28 -0.56 25.89
C GLY A 28 4.77 -0.86 24.49
N LYS A 29 3.96 -0.50 23.49
CA LYS A 29 4.46 -0.31 22.14
C LYS A 29 5.10 1.07 22.11
N PRO A 30 6.38 1.21 21.71
CA PRO A 30 6.95 2.53 21.51
C PRO A 30 6.04 3.30 20.55
N LYS A 31 5.78 4.58 20.85
CA LYS A 31 5.09 5.50 19.94
C LYS A 31 5.84 5.43 18.62
N LYS A 32 5.35 4.61 17.70
CA LYS A 32 5.87 4.49 16.35
C LYS A 32 5.60 5.86 15.76
N GLU A 33 6.65 6.67 15.58
CA GLU A 33 6.57 7.89 14.79
C GLU A 33 5.73 7.56 13.57
N ALA A 34 4.65 8.32 13.36
CA ALA A 34 3.71 8.07 12.30
C ALA A 34 4.49 8.22 10.98
N ARG A 35 5.02 7.11 10.48
CA ARG A 35 5.79 7.05 9.24
C ARG A 35 4.94 7.76 8.20
N ALA A 36 5.44 8.87 7.68
CA ALA A 36 4.69 9.71 6.74
C ALA A 36 4.06 8.80 5.68
N LYS A 37 2.73 8.87 5.56
CA LYS A 37 1.99 7.99 4.65
C LYS A 37 2.51 8.27 3.25
N LYS A 38 2.83 7.21 2.50
CA LYS A 38 3.22 7.35 1.08
C LYS A 38 2.07 8.02 0.34
N VAL A 39 2.37 9.08 -0.41
CA VAL A 39 1.40 9.76 -1.28
C VAL A 39 1.64 9.26 -2.70
N GLY A 40 0.57 8.75 -3.33
CA GLY A 40 0.61 8.32 -4.72
C GLY A 40 0.14 9.43 -5.66
N PHE A 41 0.71 9.45 -6.87
CA PHE A 41 0.23 10.27 -7.98
C PHE A 41 0.35 9.50 -9.29
N MET A 42 -0.39 9.92 -10.32
CA MET A 42 -0.39 9.26 -11.62
C MET A 42 0.60 9.94 -12.57
N VAL A 43 1.39 9.14 -13.29
CA VAL A 43 2.33 9.60 -14.30
C VAL A 43 2.04 8.87 -15.61
N TYR A 44 2.02 9.60 -16.70
CA TYR A 44 1.85 9.05 -18.04
C TYR A 44 3.23 8.97 -18.71
N PHE A 45 3.49 7.85 -19.36
CA PHE A 45 4.69 7.62 -20.16
C PHE A 45 4.28 7.34 -21.60
N ASP A 46 5.10 7.79 -22.54
CA ASP A 46 5.03 7.26 -23.90
C ASP A 46 5.29 5.74 -23.85
N PRO A 47 4.59 4.94 -24.69
CA PRO A 47 4.70 3.48 -24.63
C PRO A 47 6.13 2.97 -24.75
N GLU A 48 6.92 3.52 -25.68
CA GLU A 48 8.31 3.13 -25.89
C GLU A 48 9.21 3.45 -24.69
N VAL A 49 8.91 4.56 -23.98
CA VAL A 49 9.65 4.93 -22.78
C VAL A 49 9.29 4.00 -21.63
N LEU A 50 8.01 3.63 -21.50
CA LEU A 50 7.57 2.70 -20.47
C LEU A 50 8.23 1.33 -20.60
N GLU A 51 8.38 0.82 -21.83
CA GLU A 51 9.07 -0.45 -22.08
C GLU A 51 10.53 -0.41 -21.64
N ARG A 52 11.21 0.72 -21.91
CA ARG A 52 12.60 0.92 -21.48
C ARG A 52 12.71 0.99 -19.95
N VAL A 53 11.78 1.66 -19.29
CA VAL A 53 11.69 1.71 -17.82
C VAL A 53 11.50 0.30 -17.25
N ASP A 54 10.64 -0.51 -17.85
CA ASP A 54 10.39 -1.89 -17.40
C ASP A 54 11.58 -2.81 -17.58
N ALA A 55 12.26 -2.71 -18.73
CA ALA A 55 13.49 -3.46 -18.98
C ALA A 55 14.57 -3.12 -17.95
N GLU A 56 14.72 -1.84 -17.62
CA GLU A 56 15.73 -1.36 -16.67
C GLU A 56 15.39 -1.71 -15.21
N ALA A 57 14.11 -1.61 -14.84
CA ALA A 57 13.63 -2.07 -13.54
C ALA A 57 13.88 -3.57 -13.34
N ARG A 58 13.58 -4.37 -14.37
CA ARG A 58 13.85 -5.82 -14.38
C ARG A 58 15.35 -6.12 -14.28
N ARG A 59 16.18 -5.40 -15.03
CA ARG A 59 17.65 -5.51 -14.96
C ARG A 59 18.18 -5.23 -13.56
N SER A 60 17.58 -4.26 -12.88
CA SER A 60 17.93 -3.86 -11.51
C SER A 60 17.34 -4.77 -10.42
N GLY A 61 16.49 -5.74 -10.79
CA GLY A 61 15.76 -6.58 -9.82
C GLY A 61 14.74 -5.83 -8.96
N LEU A 62 14.29 -4.64 -9.42
CA LEU A 62 13.34 -3.79 -8.71
C LEU A 62 11.97 -3.85 -9.39
N SER A 63 10.90 -3.58 -8.62
CA SER A 63 9.61 -3.27 -9.24
C SER A 63 9.70 -1.93 -9.97
N ARG A 64 8.85 -1.74 -10.99
CA ARG A 64 8.74 -0.48 -11.74
C ARG A 64 8.65 0.74 -10.81
N SER A 65 7.76 0.70 -9.82
CA SER A 65 7.56 1.80 -8.87
C SER A 65 8.81 2.08 -8.03
N SER A 66 9.50 1.03 -7.57
CA SER A 66 10.71 1.18 -6.76
C SER A 66 11.87 1.70 -7.58
N TRP A 67 11.99 1.25 -8.83
CA TRP A 67 13.00 1.75 -9.76
C TRP A 67 12.78 3.23 -10.09
N VAL A 68 11.55 3.64 -10.40
CA VAL A 68 11.19 5.05 -10.63
C VAL A 68 11.48 5.90 -9.39
N GLN A 69 11.11 5.43 -8.21
CA GLN A 69 11.39 6.13 -6.96
C GLN A 69 12.90 6.29 -6.71
N HIS A 70 13.67 5.22 -6.90
CA HIS A 70 15.12 5.23 -6.73
C HIS A 70 15.79 6.22 -7.69
N THR A 71 15.46 6.16 -8.98
CA THR A 71 16.00 7.06 -9.99
C THR A 71 15.62 8.51 -9.71
N ALA A 72 14.38 8.78 -9.29
CA ALA A 72 13.95 10.13 -8.94
C ALA A 72 14.71 10.70 -7.72
N ILE A 73 14.95 9.89 -6.68
CA ILE A 73 15.76 10.30 -5.53
C ILE A 73 17.20 10.58 -5.96
N LYS A 74 17.79 9.66 -6.74
CA LYS A 74 19.16 9.82 -7.24
C LYS A 74 19.33 11.11 -8.04
N ALA A 75 18.38 11.43 -8.93
CA ALA A 75 18.42 12.65 -9.74
C ALA A 75 18.26 13.96 -8.94
N LEU A 76 17.81 13.89 -7.68
CA LEU A 76 17.74 15.04 -6.77
C LEU A 76 19.01 15.20 -5.93
N GLU A 77 19.85 14.17 -5.84
CA GLU A 77 21.11 14.17 -5.10
C GLU A 77 22.32 14.55 -5.96
N GLU A 78 22.18 14.49 -7.29
CA GLU A 78 23.14 14.99 -8.30
C GLU A 78 22.93 16.49 -8.58
#